data_AF-A0A091NG96-F1
#
_entry.id   AF-A0A091NG96-F1
#
_cell.length_a   1.000
_cell.length_b   1.000
_cell.length_c   1.000
_cell.angle_alpha   90.00
_cell.angle_beta   90.00
_cell.angle_gamma   90.00
#
_symmetry.space_group_name_H-M   'P 1'
#
loop_
_entity.id
_entity.type
_entity.pdbx_description
1 polymer ?
#
loop_
_entity_poly.entity_id
_entity_poly.type
_entity_poly.pdbx_seq_one_letter_code
_entity_poly.pdbx_strand_id
1 'polypeptide(L)'
;VPSPTQVVITSENFKTVLHWQYPSMSETPLFTVRFISYKSGSCELVSTCVNISANFCDISREIHDPDTSHWFQVQAVVGSQRSKYSEAEEFILRRHGEF
;
A
#
# COMPACT_ATOMS: atom_id res chain seq x y z
N VAL A 1 -5.30 -8.20 -16.15
CA VAL A 1 -5.75 -7.87 -14.78
C VAL A 1 -5.72 -6.35 -14.58
N PRO A 2 -6.83 -5.71 -14.17
CA PRO A 2 -6.87 -4.26 -13.94
C PRO A 2 -5.97 -3.87 -12.76
N SER A 3 -5.48 -2.64 -12.74
CA SER A 3 -4.72 -2.12 -11.60
C SER A 3 -5.65 -1.60 -10.51
N PRO A 4 -5.27 -1.70 -9.21
CA PRO A 4 -6.01 -1.05 -8.13
C PRO A 4 -6.19 0.45 -8.37
N THR A 5 -7.30 1.01 -7.93
CA THR A 5 -7.61 2.43 -8.10
C THR A 5 -7.87 3.08 -6.74
N GLN A 6 -7.90 4.41 -6.70
CA GLN A 6 -8.14 5.19 -5.47
C GLN A 6 -7.24 4.72 -4.31
N VAL A 7 -5.94 4.63 -4.59
CA VAL A 7 -4.95 4.22 -3.59
C VAL A 7 -4.73 5.39 -2.64
N VAL A 8 -5.21 5.26 -1.41
CA VAL A 8 -5.21 6.34 -0.40
C VAL A 8 -4.64 5.85 0.92
N ILE A 9 -3.96 6.74 1.64
CA ILE A 9 -3.40 6.45 2.96
C ILE A 9 -4.21 7.23 3.99
N THR A 10 -4.63 6.54 5.04
CA THR A 10 -5.25 7.17 6.22
C THR A 10 -4.38 6.91 7.44
N SER A 11 -4.32 7.86 8.36
CA SER A 11 -3.55 7.72 9.59
C SER A 11 -4.26 8.41 10.74
N GLU A 12 -4.64 7.63 11.74
CA GLU A 12 -5.32 8.11 12.95
C GLU A 12 -4.69 7.43 14.17
N ASN A 13 -4.32 8.20 15.20
CA ASN A 13 -3.72 7.66 16.43
C ASN A 13 -2.51 6.73 16.16
N PHE A 14 -1.61 7.13 15.24
CA PHE A 14 -0.45 6.35 14.77
C PHE A 14 -0.77 5.04 14.03
N LYS A 15 -2.04 4.72 13.81
CA LYS A 15 -2.46 3.61 12.96
C LYS A 15 -2.57 4.10 11.52
N THR A 16 -1.63 3.69 10.68
CA THR A 16 -1.55 4.09 9.27
C THR A 16 -1.93 2.93 8.36
N VAL A 17 -2.96 3.14 7.55
CA VAL A 17 -3.56 2.10 6.69
C VAL A 17 -3.62 2.58 5.24
N LEU A 18 -3.10 1.76 4.33
CA LEU A 18 -3.24 1.93 2.90
C LEU A 18 -4.55 1.26 2.45
N HIS A 19 -5.36 1.98 1.68
CA HIS A 19 -6.61 1.48 1.10
C HIS A 19 -6.59 1.59 -0.41
N TRP A 20 -7.33 0.71 -1.09
CA TRP A 20 -7.56 0.80 -2.52
C TRP A 20 -8.94 0.26 -2.90
N GLN A 21 -9.39 0.63 -4.09
CA GLN A 21 -10.55 0.02 -4.73
C GLN A 21 -10.12 -0.97 -5.79
N TYR A 22 -10.99 -1.95 -6.02
CA TYR A 22 -10.79 -2.95 -7.05
C TYR A 22 -12.15 -3.43 -7.59
N PRO A 23 -12.29 -3.60 -8.92
CA PRO A 23 -13.55 -4.07 -9.50
C PRO A 23 -13.88 -5.49 -9.04
N SER A 24 -15.17 -5.83 -9.02
CA SER A 24 -15.61 -7.20 -8.80
C SER A 24 -15.12 -8.12 -9.91
N MET A 25 -14.51 -9.25 -9.54
CA MET A 25 -13.96 -10.24 -10.44
C MET A 25 -14.59 -11.61 -10.17
N SER A 26 -14.59 -12.50 -11.17
CA SER A 26 -15.04 -13.88 -11.00
C SER A 26 -14.12 -14.70 -10.09
N GLU A 27 -12.81 -14.42 -10.16
CA GLU A 27 -11.79 -15.01 -9.29
C GLU A 27 -11.46 -14.05 -8.15
N THR A 28 -11.05 -14.59 -6.99
CA THR A 28 -10.64 -13.77 -5.85
C THR A 28 -9.30 -13.09 -6.15
N PRO A 29 -9.25 -11.75 -6.28
CA PRO A 29 -8.00 -11.04 -6.46
C PRO A 29 -7.18 -11.07 -5.18
N LEU A 30 -5.87 -11.21 -5.33
CA LEU A 30 -4.89 -11.05 -4.26
C LEU A 30 -4.05 -9.81 -4.51
N PHE A 31 -3.55 -9.19 -3.45
CA PHE A 31 -2.84 -7.93 -3.53
C PHE A 31 -1.46 -8.03 -2.89
N THR A 32 -0.51 -7.31 -3.46
CA THR A 32 0.85 -7.18 -2.91
C THR A 32 1.17 -5.69 -2.78
N VAL A 33 1.55 -5.27 -1.58
CA VAL A 33 1.98 -3.90 -1.29
C VAL A 33 3.50 -3.84 -1.20
N ARG A 34 4.08 -2.79 -1.78
CA ARG A 34 5.50 -2.45 -1.68
C ARG A 34 5.68 -0.98 -1.34
N PHE A 35 6.87 -0.63 -0.89
CA PHE A 35 7.27 0.74 -0.59
C PHE A 35 8.71 1.01 -0.98
N ILE A 36 9.09 2.27 -1.10
CA ILE A 36 10.48 2.68 -1.31
C ILE A 36 11.06 3.04 0.06
N SER A 37 12.06 2.30 0.50
CA SER A 37 12.76 2.57 1.76
C SER A 37 13.80 3.67 1.53
N TYR A 38 13.70 4.78 2.26
CA TYR A 38 14.67 5.89 2.16
C TYR A 38 16.06 5.50 2.64
N LYS A 39 16.14 4.56 3.59
CA LYS A 39 17.41 4.14 4.18
C LYS A 39 18.27 3.37 3.17
N SER A 40 17.64 2.51 2.37
CA SER A 40 18.31 1.63 1.40
C SER A 40 18.18 2.14 -0.04
N GLY A 41 17.22 3.02 -0.32
CA GLY A 41 16.82 3.40 -1.68
C GLY A 41 16.16 2.25 -2.46
N SER A 42 15.94 1.09 -1.83
CA SER A 42 15.39 -0.08 -2.47
C SER A 42 13.87 -0.15 -2.35
N CYS A 43 13.27 -0.80 -3.34
CA CYS A 43 11.85 -1.12 -3.34
C CYS A 43 11.66 -2.43 -2.55
N GLU A 44 10.94 -2.36 -1.44
CA GLU A 44 10.76 -3.45 -0.48
C GLU A 44 9.28 -3.83 -0.38
N LEU A 45 9.00 -5.10 -0.06
CA LEU A 45 7.64 -5.59 0.14
C LEU A 45 7.19 -5.34 1.58
N VAL A 46 5.93 -4.95 1.77
CA VAL A 46 5.32 -4.97 3.10
C VAL A 46 4.99 -6.43 3.42
N SER A 47 5.78 -7.04 4.30
CA SER A 47 5.74 -8.50 4.56
C SER A 47 4.37 -9.03 4.97
N THR A 48 3.59 -8.23 5.70
CA THR A 48 2.22 -8.55 6.14
C THR A 48 1.16 -8.43 5.04
N CYS A 49 1.52 -7.84 3.90
CA CYS A 49 0.62 -7.50 2.81
C CYS A 49 1.05 -8.10 1.48
N VAL A 50 1.53 -9.36 1.53
CA VAL A 50 1.85 -10.16 0.34
C VAL A 50 0.75 -11.18 0.09
N ASN A 51 0.09 -11.06 -1.06
CA ASN A 51 -1.00 -11.94 -1.53
C ASN A 51 -2.22 -11.95 -0.58
N ILE A 52 -2.59 -10.77 -0.08
CA ILE A 52 -3.77 -10.60 0.76
C ILE A 52 -5.02 -10.41 -0.09
N SER A 53 -6.18 -10.88 0.38
CA SER A 53 -7.47 -10.65 -0.31
C SER A 53 -8.17 -9.37 0.15
N ALA A 54 -7.71 -8.76 1.25
CA ALA A 54 -8.25 -7.50 1.75
C ALA A 54 -7.85 -6.34 0.85
N ASN A 55 -8.73 -5.35 0.72
CA ASN A 55 -8.49 -4.13 -0.05
C ASN A 55 -7.81 -3.02 0.77
N PHE A 56 -7.12 -3.42 1.85
CA PHE A 56 -6.38 -2.53 2.71
C PHE A 56 -5.16 -3.25 3.30
N CYS A 57 -4.19 -2.48 3.77
CA CYS A 57 -2.97 -2.98 4.39
C CYS A 57 -2.54 -2.05 5.53
N ASP A 58 -2.27 -2.62 6.70
CA ASP A 58 -1.65 -1.88 7.80
C ASP A 58 -0.15 -1.71 7.52
N ILE A 59 0.25 -0.46 7.30
CA ILE A 59 1.62 -0.05 6.96
C ILE A 59 2.28 0.72 8.11
N SER A 60 1.66 0.75 9.29
CA SER A 60 2.15 1.51 10.46
C SER A 60 3.57 1.10 10.84
N ARG A 61 3.93 -0.16 10.64
CA ARG A 61 5.25 -0.71 10.98
C ARG A 61 6.37 -0.26 10.04
N GLU A 62 6.03 0.20 8.84
CA GLU A 62 7.00 0.61 7.83
C GLU A 62 7.38 2.10 7.97
N ILE A 63 6.62 2.85 8.78
CA ILE A 63 6.84 4.27 9.03
C ILE A 63 7.58 4.42 10.36
N HIS A 64 8.90 4.63 10.29
CA HIS A 64 9.75 4.77 11.47
C HIS A 64 10.08 6.22 11.82
N ASP A 65 10.11 7.11 10.83
CA ASP A 65 10.40 8.52 11.00
C ASP A 65 9.17 9.33 10.58
N PRO A 66 8.59 10.13 11.49
CA PRO A 66 7.37 10.87 11.19
C PRO A 66 7.58 12.03 10.21
N ASP A 67 8.81 12.49 10.04
CA ASP A 67 9.17 13.64 9.21
C ASP A 67 9.58 13.26 7.78
N THR A 68 9.82 11.97 7.51
CA THR A 68 10.18 11.51 6.16
C THR A 68 8.96 11.30 5.29
N SER A 69 9.10 11.62 4.01
CA SER A 69 8.18 11.18 2.96
C SER A 69 8.07 9.66 2.94
N HIS A 70 7.00 9.11 2.36
CA HIS A 70 6.81 7.68 2.08
C HIS A 70 6.00 7.50 0.81
N TRP A 71 6.39 6.52 -0.02
CA TRP A 71 5.65 6.13 -1.23
C TRP A 71 5.31 4.64 -1.16
N PHE A 72 4.02 4.35 -1.25
CA PHE A 72 3.47 2.99 -1.23
C PHE A 72 2.81 2.67 -2.56
N GLN A 73 2.92 1.42 -2.98
CA GLN A 73 2.35 0.95 -4.24
C GLN A 73 1.72 -0.42 -4.07
N VAL A 74 0.61 -0.65 -4.77
CA VAL A 74 -0.12 -1.91 -4.72
C VAL A 74 -0.33 -2.48 -6.13
N GLN A 75 -0.18 -3.79 -6.28
CA GLN A 75 -0.57 -4.52 -7.49
C GLN A 75 -1.61 -5.58 -7.16
N ALA A 76 -2.41 -5.94 -8.15
CA ALA A 76 -3.32 -7.08 -8.08
C ALA A 76 -2.73 -8.31 -8.79
N VAL A 77 -3.06 -9.48 -8.27
CA VAL A 77 -2.70 -10.80 -8.79
C VAL A 77 -4.00 -11.60 -8.90
N VAL A 78 -4.32 -12.07 -10.11
CA VAL A 78 -5.50 -12.90 -10.37
C VAL A 78 -5.04 -14.10 -11.19
N GLY A 79 -5.16 -15.29 -10.61
CA GLY A 79 -4.54 -16.50 -11.16
C GLY A 79 -3.02 -16.30 -11.35
N SER A 80 -2.54 -16.44 -12.59
CA SER A 80 -1.13 -16.23 -12.96
C SER A 80 -0.81 -14.82 -13.45
N GLN A 81 -1.82 -13.95 -13.61
CA GLN A 81 -1.64 -12.62 -14.16
C GLN A 81 -1.45 -11.57 -13.06
N ARG A 82 -0.59 -10.58 -13.33
CA ARG A 82 -0.32 -9.44 -12.44
C ARG A 82 -0.70 -8.13 -13.12
N SER A 83 -1.25 -7.19 -12.36
CA SER A 83 -1.48 -5.82 -12.84
C SER A 83 -0.19 -5.00 -12.81
N LYS A 84 -0.24 -3.79 -13.37
CA LYS A 84 0.75 -2.76 -13.04
C LYS A 84 0.53 -2.29 -11.60
N TYR A 85 1.60 -1.80 -10.97
CA TYR A 85 1.50 -1.12 -9.68
C TYR A 85 0.74 0.19 -9.83
N SER A 86 -0.12 0.45 -8.85
CA SER A 86 -0.74 1.75 -8.62
C SER A 86 -0.12 2.35 -7.38
N GLU A 87 0.28 3.61 -7.50
CA GLU A 87 1.00 4.35 -6.46
C GLU A 87 0.04 5.25 -5.68
N ALA A 88 0.27 5.34 -4.37
CA ALA A 88 -0.35 6.33 -3.50
C ALA A 88 0.37 7.68 -3.64
N GLU A 89 -0.30 8.76 -3.25
CA GLU A 89 0.37 10.05 -3.07
C GLU A 89 1.45 9.97 -1.97
N GLU A 90 2.38 10.93 -1.99
CA GLU A 90 3.41 11.06 -0.96
C GLU A 90 2.78 11.16 0.43
N PHE A 91 3.28 10.37 1.38
CA PHE A 91 2.80 10.37 2.75
C PHE A 91 3.89 10.76 3.76
N ILE A 92 3.64 11.82 4.53
CA ILE A 92 4.48 12.24 5.67
C ILE A 92 3.61 12.17 6.92
N LEU A 93 3.94 11.31 7.88
CA LEU A 93 3.10 11.04 9.05
C LEU A 93 2.84 12.32 9.87
N ARG A 94 3.85 13.17 10.10
CA ARG A 94 3.66 14.43 10.83
C ARG A 94 2.70 15.39 10.11
N ARG A 95 2.62 15.34 8.78
CA ARG A 95 1.79 16.26 7.99
C ARG A 95 0.37 15.75 7.79
N HIS A 96 0.21 14.43 7.62
CA HIS A 96 -1.05 13.82 7.20
C HIS A 96 -1.70 12.95 8.28
N GLY A 97 -1.01 12.70 9.40
CA GLY A 97 -1.57 11.99 10.54
C GLY A 97 -2.52 12.87 11.34
N GLU A 98 -3.68 12.32 11.67
CA GLU A 98 -4.60 12.88 12.65
C GLU A 98 -4.27 12.25 14.01
N PHE A 99 -3.81 13.07 14.96
CA PHE A 99 -3.33 12.65 16.29
C PHE A 99 -4.26 13.12 17.40
#